data_AF-A0A842TH37-F1
#
_entry.id   AF-A0A842TH37-F1
#
_cell.length_a   1.000
_cell.length_b   1.000
_cell.length_c   1.000
_cell.angle_alpha   90.00
_cell.angle_beta   90.00
_cell.angle_gamma   90.00
#
_symmetry.space_group_name_H-M   'P 1'
#
loop_
_entity.id
_entity.type
_entity.pdbx_description
1 polymer ?
#
loop_
_entity_poly.entity_id
_entity_poly.type
_entity_poly.pdbx_seq_one_letter_code
_entity_poly.pdbx_strand_id
1 'polypeptide(L)'
;MKLWLFDILACPICKHFPLKLFIFAYQTEEQRFDSYLKTYQEKNKNDFNKQERIEIIYDDKDQPLIKDEIVIEPNPLEEYLDTILSSIEELDHIEDLSPSEASKKCLTLAKESIYNSLKSFAQNPDPKKLKNQLRELFFLNELKIDAEIDSGLLFCESCKRWYPIIDTIPRMLPDEYRDKKSELEFLESKKNLLDEKFFSLDLKPFNLQ
;
A
#
# COMPACT_ATOMS: atom_id res chain seq x y z
N MET A 1 -9.19 3.72 -3.67
CA MET A 1 -8.64 3.15 -2.43
C MET A 1 -7.16 3.46 -2.41
N LYS A 2 -6.69 4.19 -1.40
CA LYS A 2 -5.26 4.43 -1.24
C LYS A 2 -4.55 3.13 -0.83
N LEU A 3 -3.31 2.97 -1.27
CA LEU A 3 -2.48 1.81 -0.88
C LEU A 3 -2.29 1.73 0.64
N TRP A 4 -2.12 2.86 1.33
CA TRP A 4 -2.00 2.90 2.79
C TRP A 4 -3.20 2.31 3.54
N LEU A 5 -4.43 2.41 2.99
CA LEU A 5 -5.60 1.84 3.65
C LEU A 5 -5.46 0.31 3.78
N PHE A 6 -4.79 -0.35 2.83
CA PHE A 6 -4.61 -1.80 2.85
C PHE A 6 -3.90 -2.29 4.11
N ASP A 7 -2.96 -1.51 4.65
CA ASP A 7 -2.16 -1.81 5.84
C ASP A 7 -2.99 -2.05 7.10
N ILE A 8 -4.25 -1.60 7.11
CA ILE A 8 -5.15 -1.72 8.27
C ILE A 8 -6.41 -2.56 7.97
N LEU A 9 -6.57 -3.08 6.75
CA LEU A 9 -7.75 -3.85 6.37
C LEU A 9 -7.60 -5.33 6.74
N ALA A 10 -8.30 -5.74 7.80
CA ALA A 10 -8.49 -7.15 8.13
C ALA A 10 -9.81 -7.69 7.55
N CYS A 11 -9.90 -9.01 7.37
CA CYS A 11 -11.15 -9.66 6.99
C CYS A 11 -12.24 -9.37 8.04
N PRO A 12 -13.39 -8.76 7.68
CA PRO A 12 -14.43 -8.40 8.65
C PRO A 12 -15.07 -9.63 9.31
N ILE A 13 -15.03 -10.79 8.63
CA ILE A 13 -15.66 -12.02 9.10
C ILE A 13 -14.77 -12.82 10.03
N CYS A 14 -13.56 -13.18 9.60
CA CYS A 14 -12.66 -14.05 10.39
C CYS A 14 -11.49 -13.33 11.06
N LYS A 15 -11.38 -12.01 10.89
CA LYS A 15 -10.32 -11.15 11.45
C LYS A 15 -8.89 -11.49 11.00
N HIS A 16 -8.75 -12.32 9.98
CA HIS A 16 -7.46 -12.61 9.37
C HIS A 16 -6.85 -11.36 8.74
N PHE A 17 -5.56 -11.19 8.97
CA PHE A 17 -4.69 -10.15 8.47
C PHE A 17 -3.30 -10.78 8.28
N PRO A 18 -2.53 -10.44 7.23
CA PRO A 18 -2.92 -9.53 6.14
C PRO A 18 -3.90 -10.17 5.15
N LEU A 19 -4.54 -9.33 4.32
CA LEU A 19 -5.29 -9.78 3.14
C LEU A 19 -4.35 -9.86 1.94
N LYS A 20 -4.78 -10.49 0.84
CA LYS A 20 -4.16 -10.29 -0.47
C LYS A 20 -4.91 -9.23 -1.26
N LEU A 21 -4.20 -8.42 -2.03
CA LEU A 21 -4.79 -7.39 -2.88
C LEU A 21 -4.40 -7.63 -4.34
N PHE A 22 -5.40 -7.78 -5.20
CA PHE A 22 -5.25 -7.77 -6.65
C PHE A 22 -5.69 -6.41 -7.19
N ILE A 23 -4.80 -5.68 -7.85
CA ILE A 23 -5.10 -4.37 -8.43
C ILE A 23 -5.41 -4.55 -9.91
N PHE A 24 -6.57 -4.09 -10.37
CA PHE A 24 -6.98 -4.18 -11.77
C PHE A 24 -6.85 -2.85 -12.52
N ALA A 25 -7.04 -1.73 -11.82
CA ALA A 25 -6.90 -0.39 -12.38
C ALA A 25 -6.62 0.64 -11.29
N TYR A 26 -5.91 1.70 -11.67
CA TYR A 26 -5.70 2.88 -10.85
C TYR A 26 -6.55 4.04 -11.35
N GLN A 27 -7.01 4.88 -10.42
CA GLN A 27 -7.51 6.21 -10.74
C GLN A 27 -6.34 7.17 -10.98
N THR A 28 -5.22 6.95 -10.28
CA THR A 28 -3.96 7.64 -10.53
C THR A 28 -3.45 7.35 -11.93
N GLU A 29 -3.16 8.41 -12.68
CA GLU A 29 -2.62 8.32 -14.04
C GLU A 29 -1.19 7.78 -14.07
N GLU A 30 -0.82 7.09 -15.15
CA GLU A 30 0.52 6.48 -15.30
C GLU A 30 1.66 7.51 -15.20
N GLN A 31 1.48 8.72 -15.76
CA GLN A 31 2.48 9.79 -15.69
C GLN A 31 2.78 10.22 -14.25
N ARG A 32 1.83 10.03 -13.33
CA ARG A 32 2.03 10.34 -11.91
C ARG A 32 2.99 9.32 -11.27
N PHE A 33 2.86 8.03 -11.59
CA PHE A 33 3.83 7.02 -11.15
C PHE A 33 5.22 7.25 -11.74
N ASP A 34 5.31 7.63 -13.03
CA ASP A 34 6.58 8.02 -13.64
C ASP A 34 7.22 9.21 -12.91
N SER A 35 6.41 10.16 -12.44
CA SER A 35 6.90 11.29 -11.65
C SER A 35 7.51 10.86 -10.32
N TYR A 36 6.93 9.86 -9.63
CA TYR A 36 7.48 9.33 -8.38
C TYR A 36 8.86 8.68 -8.62
N LEU A 37 8.97 7.86 -9.68
CA LEU A 37 10.24 7.23 -10.06
C LEU A 37 11.30 8.28 -10.41
N LYS A 38 10.92 9.31 -11.17
CA LYS A 38 11.83 10.39 -11.57
C LYS A 38 12.31 11.18 -10.35
N THR A 39 11.42 11.59 -9.46
CA THR A 39 11.76 12.30 -8.22
C THR A 39 12.72 11.48 -7.35
N TYR A 40 12.51 10.17 -7.23
CA TYR A 40 13.43 9.29 -6.50
C TYR A 40 14.81 9.17 -7.18
N GLN A 41 14.88 9.25 -8.51
CA GLN A 41 16.16 9.16 -9.23
C GLN A 41 16.96 10.47 -9.19
N GLU A 42 16.28 11.62 -9.13
CA GLU A 42 16.90 12.94 -9.12
C GLU A 42 17.61 13.18 -7.77
N LYS A 43 18.94 13.05 -7.76
CA LYS A 43 19.81 13.20 -6.56
C LYS A 43 19.92 14.63 -6.00
N ASN A 44 19.13 15.59 -6.48
CA ASN A 44 19.26 16.99 -6.06
C ASN A 44 18.73 17.17 -4.63
N LYS A 45 19.66 17.09 -3.67
CA LYS A 45 19.47 17.23 -2.22
C LYS A 45 18.79 18.52 -1.74
N ASN A 46 18.53 19.49 -2.62
CA ASN A 46 18.22 20.86 -2.23
C ASN A 46 16.82 21.35 -2.60
N ASP A 47 15.98 20.53 -3.23
CA ASP A 47 14.63 20.95 -3.67
C ASP A 47 13.46 20.27 -2.94
N PHE A 48 13.69 19.63 -1.77
CA PHE A 48 12.60 19.21 -0.87
C PHE A 48 11.80 20.37 -0.26
N ASN A 49 12.04 21.60 -0.74
CA ASN A 49 11.29 22.78 -0.38
C ASN A 49 10.02 22.90 -1.23
N LYS A 50 9.00 22.09 -0.91
CA LYS A 50 7.58 22.37 -1.09
C LYS A 50 6.75 21.33 -0.33
N GLN A 51 6.52 21.64 0.95
CA GLN A 51 5.67 20.91 1.91
C GLN A 51 6.26 19.55 2.33
N GLU A 52 7.26 19.57 3.23
CA GLU A 52 7.83 18.35 3.82
C GLU A 52 6.73 17.57 4.56
N ARG A 53 6.37 16.39 4.03
CA ARG A 53 5.37 15.47 4.61
C ARG A 53 5.87 14.80 5.90
N ILE A 54 7.18 14.87 6.15
CA ILE A 54 7.84 14.24 7.29
C ILE A 54 8.16 15.34 8.29
N GLU A 55 7.57 15.26 9.48
CA GLU A 55 7.76 16.22 10.54
C GLU A 55 8.63 15.61 11.65
N ILE A 56 9.64 16.35 12.09
CA ILE A 56 10.43 16.02 13.28
C ILE A 56 10.02 17.01 14.37
N ILE A 57 9.35 16.51 15.40
CA ILE A 57 8.97 17.28 16.59
C ILE A 57 9.83 16.81 17.77
N TYR A 58 9.73 17.51 18.91
CA TYR A 58 10.48 17.19 20.11
C TYR A 58 9.53 17.05 21.29
N ASP A 59 9.75 16.04 22.14
CA ASP A 59 9.00 15.86 23.38
C ASP A 59 9.51 16.78 24.51
N ASP A 60 8.89 16.71 25.69
CA ASP A 60 9.27 17.51 26.87
C ASP A 60 10.71 17.25 27.38
N LYS A 61 11.38 16.21 26.86
CA LYS A 61 12.75 15.80 27.21
C LYS A 61 13.74 16.06 26.06
N ASP A 62 13.36 16.89 25.07
CA ASP A 62 14.12 17.17 23.85
C ASP A 62 14.44 15.92 23.01
N GLN A 63 13.63 14.86 23.10
CA GLN A 63 13.77 13.66 22.26
C GLN A 63 13.00 13.83 20.94
N PRO A 64 13.62 13.49 19.78
CA PRO A 64 12.97 13.65 18.49
C PRO A 64 11.88 12.60 18.30
N LEU A 65 10.67 13.05 17.96
CA LEU A 65 9.56 12.24 17.48
C LEU A 65 9.31 12.55 16.01
N ILE A 66 9.01 11.52 15.23
CA ILE A 66 8.83 11.61 13.79
C ILE A 66 7.43 11.14 13.44
N LYS A 67 6.79 11.87 12.54
CA LYS A 67 5.54 11.46 11.89
C LYS A 67 5.56 11.85 10.42
N ASP A 68 4.73 11.17 9.66
CA ASP A 68 4.36 11.55 8.30
C ASP A 68 2.91 11.12 8.00
N GLU A 69 2.52 11.05 6.74
CA GLU A 69 1.16 10.66 6.37
C GLU A 69 0.93 9.14 6.46
N ILE A 70 1.99 8.33 6.53
CA ILE A 70 1.91 6.88 6.77
C ILE A 70 1.84 6.61 8.28
N VAL A 71 2.75 7.22 9.05
CA VAL A 71 2.83 7.14 10.51
C VAL A 71 2.32 8.47 11.09
N ILE A 72 1.01 8.55 11.25
CA ILE A 72 0.29 9.80 11.60
C ILE A 72 0.63 10.26 13.01
N GLU A 73 0.75 9.33 13.96
CA GLU A 73 1.11 9.63 15.34
C GLU A 73 2.64 9.81 15.46
N PRO A 74 3.12 10.87 16.14
CA PRO A 74 4.54 11.07 16.38
C PRO A 74 5.14 9.93 17.21
N ASN A 75 6.16 9.27 16.68
CA ASN A 75 6.82 8.15 17.32
C ASN A 75 8.34 8.38 17.45
N PRO A 76 9.02 7.78 18.44
CA PRO A 76 10.48 7.69 18.44
C PRO A 76 11.01 7.08 17.14
N LEU A 77 12.24 7.42 16.75
CA LEU A 77 12.81 7.00 15.47
C LEU A 77 12.76 5.48 15.23
N GLU A 78 13.03 4.67 16.26
CA GLU A 78 12.97 3.21 16.17
C GLU A 78 11.55 2.73 15.82
N GLU A 79 10.55 3.17 16.60
CA GLU A 79 9.14 2.81 16.40
C GLU A 79 8.58 3.33 15.06
N TYR A 80 8.99 4.53 14.64
CA TYR A 80 8.65 5.09 13.33
C TYR A 80 9.20 4.20 12.20
N LEU A 81 10.49 3.82 12.27
CA LEU A 81 11.11 2.97 11.25
C LEU A 81 10.51 1.56 11.23
N ASP A 82 10.19 0.98 12.38
CA ASP A 82 9.53 -0.32 12.47
C ASP A 82 8.15 -0.28 11.80
N THR A 83 7.38 0.79 12.06
CA THR A 83 6.06 0.99 11.43
C THR A 83 6.18 1.17 9.91
N ILE A 84 7.15 1.96 9.45
CA ILE A 84 7.42 2.13 8.01
C ILE A 84 7.83 0.81 7.36
N LEU A 85 8.72 0.04 7.98
CA LEU A 85 9.16 -1.26 7.45
C LEU A 85 8.00 -2.24 7.37
N SER A 86 7.17 -2.34 8.42
CA SER A 86 5.96 -3.15 8.40
C SER A 86 4.99 -2.71 7.30
N SER A 87 4.81 -1.41 7.11
CA SER A 87 3.99 -0.85 6.02
C SER A 87 4.53 -1.24 4.63
N ILE A 88 5.85 -1.34 4.44
CA ILE A 88 6.43 -1.79 3.17
C ILE A 88 6.23 -3.29 2.97
N GLU A 89 6.35 -4.10 4.03
CA GLU A 89 6.14 -5.56 3.98
C GLU A 89 4.71 -5.91 3.54
N GLU A 90 3.71 -5.10 3.88
CA GLU A 90 2.34 -5.27 3.37
C GLU A 90 2.27 -5.26 1.83
N LEU A 91 3.20 -4.58 1.15
CA LEU A 91 3.25 -4.58 -0.33
C LEU A 91 3.57 -5.96 -0.92
N ASP A 92 4.13 -6.89 -0.14
CA ASP A 92 4.38 -8.28 -0.58
C ASP A 92 3.08 -9.06 -0.80
N HIS A 93 1.97 -8.59 -0.22
CA HIS A 93 0.64 -9.17 -0.41
C HIS A 93 -0.14 -8.54 -1.57
N ILE A 94 0.51 -7.71 -2.37
CA ILE A 94 -0.09 -7.01 -3.52
C ILE A 94 0.37 -7.63 -4.84
N GLU A 95 -0.60 -7.98 -5.67
CA GLU A 95 -0.44 -8.34 -7.08
C GLU A 95 -1.01 -7.22 -7.95
N ASP A 96 -0.13 -6.47 -8.63
CA ASP A 96 -0.54 -5.44 -9.58
C ASP A 96 -0.77 -6.03 -10.97
N LEU A 97 -2.04 -6.27 -11.29
CA LEU A 97 -2.52 -6.81 -12.55
C LEU A 97 -3.03 -5.70 -13.49
N SER A 98 -2.81 -4.43 -13.14
CA SER A 98 -3.17 -3.30 -13.96
C SER A 98 -2.25 -3.19 -15.19
N PRO A 99 -2.65 -2.48 -16.25
CA PRO A 99 -1.80 -2.27 -17.41
C PRO A 99 -0.63 -1.30 -17.16
N SER A 100 -0.59 -0.58 -16.04
CA SER A 100 0.47 0.40 -15.79
C SER A 100 1.79 -0.29 -15.48
N GLU A 101 2.84 0.03 -16.24
CA GLU A 101 4.18 -0.50 -15.99
C GLU A 101 4.95 0.36 -15.00
N ALA A 102 4.63 1.65 -14.95
CA ALA A 102 5.19 2.57 -13.97
C ALA A 102 4.77 2.19 -12.54
N SER A 103 3.50 1.83 -12.29
CA SER A 103 3.06 1.39 -10.95
C SER A 103 3.80 0.13 -10.49
N LYS A 104 3.95 -0.87 -11.36
CA LYS A 104 4.69 -2.11 -11.06
C LYS A 104 6.15 -1.80 -10.67
N LYS A 105 6.82 -0.92 -11.43
CA LYS A 105 8.18 -0.47 -11.10
C LYS A 105 8.24 0.25 -9.75
N CYS A 106 7.25 1.08 -9.42
CA CYS A 106 7.17 1.72 -8.10
C CYS A 106 7.05 0.69 -6.97
N LEU A 107 6.18 -0.32 -7.12
CA LEU A 107 6.02 -1.39 -6.14
C LEU A 107 7.30 -2.21 -5.98
N THR A 108 7.98 -2.58 -7.06
CA THR A 108 9.28 -3.28 -7.01
C THR A 108 10.33 -2.42 -6.30
N LEU A 109 10.42 -1.12 -6.65
CA LEU A 109 11.37 -0.21 -6.03
C LEU A 109 11.16 -0.09 -4.51
N ALA A 110 9.90 0.02 -4.08
CA ALA A 110 9.50 0.06 -2.67
C ALA A 110 9.93 -1.21 -1.93
N LYS A 111 9.51 -2.39 -2.45
CA LYS A 111 9.75 -3.71 -1.85
C LYS A 111 11.22 -4.11 -1.79
N GLU A 112 12.02 -3.66 -2.76
CA GLU A 112 13.41 -4.08 -2.87
C GLU A 112 14.36 -2.98 -2.40
N SER A 113 14.64 -1.99 -3.25
CA SER A 113 15.70 -1.00 -2.98
C SER A 113 15.42 -0.17 -1.74
N ILE A 114 14.18 0.31 -1.59
CA ILE A 114 13.81 1.21 -0.49
C ILE A 114 13.72 0.45 0.83
N TYR A 115 13.04 -0.71 0.84
CA TYR A 115 13.00 -1.59 2.01
C TYR A 115 14.41 -1.91 2.53
N ASN A 116 15.32 -2.35 1.64
CA ASN A 116 16.68 -2.70 2.05
C ASN A 116 17.49 -1.49 2.57
N SER A 117 17.30 -0.31 1.98
CA SER A 117 17.95 0.92 2.45
C SER A 117 17.48 1.28 3.86
N LEU A 118 16.16 1.31 4.08
CA LEU A 118 15.57 1.66 5.37
C LEU A 118 15.86 0.59 6.43
N LYS A 119 15.81 -0.69 6.07
CA LYS A 119 16.14 -1.81 6.96
C LYS A 119 17.60 -1.74 7.43
N SER A 120 18.53 -1.40 6.53
CA SER A 120 19.93 -1.18 6.89
C SER A 120 20.09 0.02 7.83
N PHE A 121 19.36 1.12 7.59
CA PHE A 121 19.37 2.28 8.47
C PHE A 121 18.80 1.98 9.86
N ALA A 122 17.73 1.18 9.94
CA ALA A 122 17.07 0.80 11.19
C ALA A 122 17.94 -0.07 12.12
N GLN A 123 19.01 -0.70 11.63
CA GLN A 123 19.95 -1.47 12.47
C GLN A 123 20.78 -0.59 13.41
N ASN A 124 20.99 0.68 13.06
CA ASN A 124 21.69 1.64 13.89
C ASN A 124 21.12 3.05 13.63
N PRO A 125 19.90 3.30 14.09
CA PRO A 125 19.16 4.50 13.75
C PRO A 125 19.77 5.72 14.43
N ASP A 126 19.98 6.79 13.66
CA ASP A 126 20.52 8.06 14.15
C ASP A 126 19.65 9.21 13.62
N PRO A 127 18.92 9.94 14.50
CA PRO A 127 18.07 11.05 14.09
C PRO A 127 18.78 12.11 13.25
N LYS A 128 20.09 12.34 13.49
CA LYS A 128 20.88 13.33 12.72
C LYS A 128 21.14 12.90 11.28
N LYS A 129 21.00 11.60 11.00
CA LYS A 129 21.18 10.98 9.69
C LYS A 129 19.87 10.68 8.98
N LEU A 130 18.70 10.92 9.61
CA LEU A 130 17.39 10.70 8.98
C LEU A 130 17.25 11.45 7.65
N LYS A 131 17.86 12.64 7.54
CA LYS A 131 17.95 13.42 6.29
C LYS A 131 18.47 12.63 5.08
N ASN A 132 19.25 11.57 5.32
CA ASN A 132 19.80 10.71 4.27
C ASN A 132 18.78 9.70 3.74
N GLN A 133 17.66 9.50 4.45
CA GLN A 133 16.56 8.59 4.10
C GLN A 133 15.29 9.34 3.66
N LEU A 134 15.32 10.68 3.60
CA LEU A 134 14.13 11.47 3.25
C LEU A 134 13.55 11.13 1.89
N ARG A 135 14.40 10.73 0.95
CA ARG A 135 13.99 10.38 -0.40
C ARG A 135 13.19 9.08 -0.44
N GLU A 136 13.65 8.08 0.31
CA GLU A 136 12.98 6.81 0.52
C GLU A 136 11.62 7.03 1.19
N LEU A 137 11.59 7.79 2.29
CA LEU A 137 10.37 8.10 3.02
C LEU A 137 9.38 8.95 2.20
N PHE A 138 9.88 9.93 1.45
CA PHE A 138 9.04 10.76 0.58
C PHE A 138 8.41 9.93 -0.54
N PHE A 139 9.18 9.07 -1.19
CA PHE A 139 8.67 8.17 -2.22
C PHE A 139 7.57 7.25 -1.67
N LEU A 140 7.74 6.73 -0.44
CA LEU A 140 6.72 5.90 0.20
C LEU A 140 5.43 6.68 0.44
N ASN A 141 5.51 7.93 0.89
CA ASN A 141 4.33 8.78 1.04
C ASN A 141 3.65 9.02 -0.31
N GLU A 142 4.38 9.37 -1.36
CA GLU A 142 3.81 9.51 -2.72
C GLU A 142 3.12 8.22 -3.19
N LEU A 143 3.77 7.06 -3.02
CA LEU A 143 3.21 5.79 -3.44
C LEU A 143 2.00 5.40 -2.59
N LYS A 144 2.11 5.41 -1.27
CA LYS A 144 1.09 4.83 -0.38
C LYS A 144 -0.09 5.77 -0.14
N ILE A 145 0.13 7.08 -0.15
CA ILE A 145 -0.86 8.10 0.21
C ILE A 145 -1.48 8.76 -1.02
N ASP A 146 -0.74 8.96 -2.11
CA ASP A 146 -1.27 9.61 -3.30
C ASP A 146 -1.80 8.63 -4.35
N ALA A 147 -1.24 7.41 -4.44
CA ALA A 147 -1.73 6.43 -5.40
C ALA A 147 -3.12 5.90 -4.98
N GLU A 148 -4.07 5.99 -5.90
CA GLU A 148 -5.45 5.60 -5.70
C GLU A 148 -5.84 4.48 -6.67
N ILE A 149 -6.20 3.33 -6.11
CA ILE A 149 -6.75 2.18 -6.82
C ILE A 149 -8.21 2.47 -7.15
N ASP A 150 -8.58 2.34 -8.42
CA ASP A 150 -9.95 2.49 -8.90
C ASP A 150 -10.71 1.16 -8.78
N SER A 151 -10.11 0.09 -9.28
CA SER A 151 -10.71 -1.25 -9.30
C SER A 151 -9.71 -2.31 -8.84
N GLY A 152 -10.18 -3.23 -7.99
CA GLY A 152 -9.35 -4.29 -7.42
C GLY A 152 -10.17 -5.32 -6.65
N LEU A 153 -9.50 -6.29 -6.05
CA LEU A 153 -10.10 -7.34 -5.25
C LEU A 153 -9.22 -7.62 -4.03
N LEU A 154 -9.82 -7.54 -2.85
CA LEU A 154 -9.21 -8.00 -1.59
C LEU A 154 -9.59 -9.45 -1.37
N PHE A 155 -8.65 -10.31 -1.02
CA PHE A 155 -8.85 -11.73 -0.82
C PHE A 155 -8.32 -12.19 0.53
N CYS A 156 -9.17 -12.88 1.28
CA CYS A 156 -8.81 -13.50 2.54
C CYS A 156 -8.42 -14.95 2.31
N GLU A 157 -7.14 -15.27 2.45
CA GLU A 157 -6.65 -16.64 2.25
C GLU A 157 -7.15 -17.61 3.33
N SER A 158 -7.48 -17.12 4.52
CA SER A 158 -7.98 -17.93 5.63
C SER A 158 -9.39 -18.48 5.39
N CYS A 159 -10.35 -17.61 5.04
CA CYS A 159 -11.76 -18.00 4.87
C CYS A 159 -12.23 -18.03 3.41
N LYS A 160 -11.33 -17.76 2.46
CA LYS A 160 -11.58 -17.71 1.01
C LYS A 160 -12.61 -16.67 0.58
N ARG A 161 -12.86 -15.66 1.43
CA ARG A 161 -13.71 -14.52 1.07
C ARG A 161 -12.97 -13.53 0.22
N TRP A 162 -13.65 -12.99 -0.77
CA TRP A 162 -13.14 -11.88 -1.57
C TRP A 162 -14.05 -10.66 -1.43
N TYR A 163 -13.51 -9.46 -1.57
CA TYR A 163 -14.23 -8.19 -1.47
C TYR A 163 -13.82 -7.30 -2.65
N PRO A 164 -14.76 -6.80 -3.46
CA PRO A 164 -14.41 -5.94 -4.59
C PRO A 164 -14.06 -4.53 -4.13
N ILE A 165 -13.14 -3.90 -4.85
CA ILE A 165 -12.91 -2.46 -4.87
C ILE A 165 -13.53 -1.95 -6.17
N ILE A 166 -14.53 -1.07 -6.05
CA ILE A 166 -15.27 -0.50 -7.18
C ILE A 166 -15.38 1.00 -6.94
N ASP A 167 -15.05 1.80 -7.95
CA ASP A 167 -15.00 3.26 -7.88
C ASP A 167 -14.25 3.72 -6.62
N THR A 168 -13.05 3.15 -6.44
CA THR A 168 -12.14 3.44 -5.33
C THR A 168 -12.59 2.97 -3.94
N ILE A 169 -13.79 2.38 -3.80
CA ILE A 169 -14.37 1.99 -2.51
C ILE A 169 -14.23 0.48 -2.27
N PRO A 170 -13.53 0.03 -1.21
CA PRO A 170 -13.53 -1.39 -0.80
C PRO A 170 -14.86 -1.77 -0.16
N ARG A 171 -15.61 -2.67 -0.79
CA ARG A 171 -16.94 -3.12 -0.32
C ARG A 171 -16.83 -4.33 0.59
N MET A 172 -16.44 -4.10 1.85
CA MET A 172 -16.19 -5.14 2.86
C MET A 172 -17.39 -5.39 3.78
N LEU A 173 -18.59 -5.44 3.20
CA LEU A 173 -19.83 -5.70 3.95
C LEU A 173 -19.91 -7.18 4.42
N PRO A 174 -20.65 -7.45 5.52
CA PRO A 174 -21.05 -8.82 5.87
C PRO A 174 -21.82 -9.50 4.73
N ASP A 175 -21.71 -10.83 4.64
CA ASP A 175 -22.20 -11.61 3.50
C ASP A 175 -23.69 -11.37 3.21
N GLU A 176 -24.52 -11.18 4.24
CA GLU A 176 -25.96 -10.95 4.13
C GLU A 176 -26.36 -9.61 3.49
N TYR A 177 -25.43 -8.64 3.45
CA TYR A 177 -25.66 -7.31 2.87
C TYR A 177 -25.02 -7.16 1.48
N ARG A 178 -24.41 -8.22 0.93
CA ARG A 178 -23.72 -8.18 -0.37
C ARG A 178 -24.66 -8.50 -1.53
N ASP A 179 -24.52 -7.75 -2.62
CA ASP A 179 -25.31 -7.96 -3.83
C ASP A 179 -24.65 -9.05 -4.69
N LYS A 180 -25.21 -10.26 -4.63
CA LYS A 180 -24.73 -11.41 -5.41
C LYS A 180 -24.65 -11.15 -6.91
N LYS A 181 -25.64 -10.46 -7.48
CA LYS A 181 -25.70 -10.26 -8.93
C LYS A 181 -24.59 -9.31 -9.37
N SER A 182 -24.51 -8.13 -8.77
CA SER A 182 -23.50 -7.12 -9.09
C SER A 182 -22.08 -7.65 -8.88
N GLU A 183 -21.86 -8.41 -7.81
CA GLU A 183 -20.54 -8.94 -7.50
C GLU A 183 -20.12 -10.09 -8.41
N LEU A 184 -21.01 -11.00 -8.78
CA LEU A 184 -20.69 -12.03 -9.78
C LEU A 184 -20.40 -11.41 -11.16
N GLU A 185 -21.17 -10.38 -11.56
CA GLU A 185 -20.89 -9.61 -12.78
C GLU A 185 -19.51 -8.95 -12.73
N PHE A 186 -19.16 -8.34 -11.59
CA PHE A 186 -17.82 -7.80 -11.36
C PHE A 186 -16.75 -8.89 -11.50
N LEU A 187 -16.91 -10.02 -10.81
CA LEU A 187 -15.91 -11.08 -10.79
C LEU A 187 -15.72 -11.70 -12.18
N GLU A 188 -16.80 -11.96 -12.92
CA GLU A 188 -16.73 -12.46 -14.30
C GLU A 188 -15.99 -11.47 -15.22
N SER A 189 -16.20 -10.16 -15.04
CA SER A 189 -15.50 -9.14 -15.84
C SER A 189 -13.97 -9.13 -15.66
N LYS A 190 -13.46 -9.72 -14.55
CA LYS A 190 -12.03 -9.78 -14.21
C LYS A 190 -11.41 -11.16 -14.43
N LYS A 191 -12.15 -12.11 -14.99
CA LYS A 191 -11.73 -13.50 -15.20
C LYS A 191 -10.42 -13.65 -15.98
N ASN A 192 -10.19 -12.78 -16.97
CA ASN A 192 -8.98 -12.82 -17.78
C ASN A 192 -7.73 -12.23 -17.08
N LEU A 193 -7.91 -11.57 -15.93
CA LEU A 193 -6.80 -10.97 -15.16
C LEU A 193 -6.33 -11.90 -14.03
N LEU A 194 -7.23 -12.74 -13.49
CA LEU A 194 -6.95 -13.63 -12.37
C LEU A 194 -6.55 -15.04 -12.86
N ASP A 195 -5.65 -15.71 -12.14
CA ASP A 195 -5.22 -17.08 -12.43
C ASP A 195 -6.41 -18.07 -12.32
N GLU A 196 -6.48 -19.07 -13.20
CA GLU A 196 -7.45 -20.19 -13.12
C GLU A 196 -7.45 -20.84 -11.73
N LYS A 197 -6.28 -20.92 -11.07
CA LYS A 197 -6.18 -21.44 -9.70
C LYS A 197 -7.02 -20.65 -8.70
N PHE A 198 -7.18 -19.34 -8.88
CA PHE A 198 -8.01 -18.52 -8.01
C PHE A 198 -9.48 -18.96 -8.07
N PHE A 199 -10.00 -19.22 -9.27
CA PHE A 199 -11.37 -19.68 -9.49
C PHE A 199 -11.61 -21.15 -9.13
N SER A 200 -10.54 -21.95 -8.99
CA SER A 200 -10.65 -23.33 -8.49
C SER A 200 -10.92 -23.41 -6.98
N LEU A 201 -10.82 -22.29 -6.26
CA LEU A 201 -11.08 -22.21 -4.83
C LEU A 201 -12.59 -22.16 -4.52
N ASP A 202 -12.96 -22.57 -3.32
CA ASP A 202 -14.32 -22.35 -2.76
C ASP A 202 -14.49 -20.88 -2.35
N LEU A 203 -14.62 -19.99 -3.33
CA LEU A 203 -14.74 -18.55 -3.12
C LEU A 203 -16.02 -18.21 -2.37
N LYS A 204 -15.89 -17.31 -1.38
CA LYS A 204 -16.99 -16.84 -0.55
C LYS A 204 -17.18 -15.33 -0.67
N PRO A 205 -18.41 -14.83 -0.48
CA PRO A 205 -19.66 -15.59 -0.35
C PRO A 205 -20.15 -16.16 -1.69
N PHE A 206 -19.58 -15.70 -2.81
CA PHE A 206 -20.02 -16.07 -4.15
C PHE A 206 -18.85 -16.62 -4.98
N ASN A 207 -19.18 -17.58 -5.84
CA ASN A 207 -18.24 -18.23 -6.75
C ASN A 207 -18.81 -18.19 -8.17
N LEU A 208 -17.93 -18.08 -9.18
CA LEU A 208 -18.32 -18.23 -10.58
C LEU A 208 -18.55 -19.72 -10.84
N GLN A 209 -19.74 -20.07 -11.33
CA GLN A 209 -20.07 -21.46 -11.69
C GLN A 209 -19.46 -21.84 -13.04
#